data_AF-A0A3M1FQ43-F1
#
_entry.id   AF-A0A3M1FQ43-F1
#
_cell.length_a   1.000
_cell.length_b   1.000
_cell.length_c   1.000
_cell.angle_alpha   90.00
_cell.angle_beta   90.00
_cell.angle_gamma   90.00
#
_symmetry.space_group_name_H-M   'P 1'
#
loop_
_entity.id
_entity.type
_entity.pdbx_description
1 polymer ?
#
loop_
_entity_poly.entity_id
_entity_poly.type
_entity_poly.pdbx_seq_one_letter_code
_entity_poly.pdbx_strand_id
1 'polypeptide(L)'
;MFGWLKRRKHPLPRFPSTIKEIFETFCSTKIEGVEAEDLSALLSEYMKEIREKAENNPSLDLPLAEAIEDRLNFLIKNFDDYDQKQKSLIIGAVRYFAYASDPYSEEEFATGFFDDAKVLNYVLEELGHLDSCIDLR
;
A
#
# COMPACT_ATOMS: atom_id res chain seq x y z
N MET A 1 -13.47 35.08 -4.78
CA MET A 1 -12.36 34.39 -4.10
C MET A 1 -12.13 33.09 -4.86
N PHE A 2 -11.18 33.07 -5.79
CA PHE A 2 -10.98 31.94 -6.71
C PHE A 2 -10.30 30.78 -5.96
N GLY A 3 -11.03 29.69 -5.75
CA GLY A 3 -10.50 28.45 -5.19
C GLY A 3 -9.50 27.84 -6.17
N TRP A 4 -8.22 27.93 -5.84
CA TRP A 4 -7.16 27.19 -6.51
C TRP A 4 -7.42 25.69 -6.30
N LEU A 5 -7.99 25.01 -7.29
CA LEU A 5 -7.92 23.56 -7.35
C LEU A 5 -6.43 23.20 -7.50
N LYS A 6 -5.80 22.74 -6.41
CA LYS A 6 -4.51 22.03 -6.50
C LYS A 6 -4.71 20.89 -7.50
N ARG A 7 -4.10 21.00 -8.68
CA ARG A 7 -4.04 19.91 -9.64
C ARG A 7 -3.41 18.72 -8.91
N ARG A 8 -4.16 17.62 -8.79
CA ARG A 8 -3.64 16.30 -8.38
C ARG A 8 -2.35 16.04 -9.17
N LYS A 9 -1.22 15.89 -8.48
CA LYS A 9 0.08 15.60 -9.12
C LYS A 9 0.00 14.25 -9.84
N HIS A 10 -0.85 13.34 -9.34
CA HIS A 10 -1.14 12.04 -9.94
C HIS A 10 -2.64 11.79 -9.86
N PRO A 11 -3.47 12.18 -10.86
CA PRO A 11 -4.91 11.88 -10.80
C PRO A 11 -5.08 10.39 -10.47
N LEU A 12 -5.87 10.09 -9.42
CA LEU A 12 -6.17 8.73 -8.95
C LEU A 12 -6.01 7.75 -10.11
N PRO A 13 -5.05 6.81 -10.05
CA PRO A 13 -4.82 5.93 -11.18
C PRO A 13 -6.16 5.31 -11.57
N ARG A 14 -6.40 5.22 -12.88
CA ARG A 14 -7.48 4.38 -13.38
C ARG A 14 -7.04 2.93 -13.13
N PHE A 15 -7.18 2.50 -11.89
CA PHE A 15 -7.00 1.12 -11.51
C PHE A 15 -7.89 0.26 -12.43
N PRO A 16 -7.42 -0.92 -12.87
CA PRO A 16 -8.33 -1.97 -13.29
C PRO A 16 -9.45 -2.11 -12.25
N SER A 17 -10.69 -2.30 -12.69
CA SER A 17 -11.86 -2.38 -11.79
C SER A 17 -11.67 -3.43 -10.69
N THR A 18 -11.02 -4.55 -11.03
CA THR A 18 -10.67 -5.62 -10.09
C THR A 18 -9.76 -5.16 -8.95
N ILE A 19 -8.70 -4.40 -9.25
CA ILE A 19 -7.78 -3.87 -8.22
C ILE A 19 -8.51 -2.92 -7.28
N LYS A 20 -9.35 -2.06 -7.86
CA LYS A 20 -10.16 -1.12 -7.09
C LYS A 20 -11.12 -1.85 -6.15
N GLU A 21 -11.84 -2.85 -6.64
CA GLU A 21 -12.80 -3.64 -5.85
C GLU A 21 -12.13 -4.38 -4.70
N ILE A 22 -10.96 -4.98 -4.94
CA ILE A 22 -10.16 -5.66 -3.91
C ILE A 22 -9.69 -4.65 -2.84
N PHE A 23 -9.12 -3.53 -3.26
CA PHE A 23 -8.67 -2.48 -2.33
C PHE A 23 -9.82 -1.89 -1.51
N GLU A 24 -10.97 -1.61 -2.12
CA GLU A 24 -12.16 -1.11 -1.41
C GLU A 24 -12.71 -2.15 -0.40
N THR A 25 -12.58 -3.44 -0.70
CA THR A 25 -12.92 -4.52 0.24
C THR A 25 -12.03 -4.48 1.48
N PHE A 26 -10.72 -4.27 1.31
CA PHE A 26 -9.80 -4.15 2.45
C PHE A 26 -10.03 -2.88 3.28
N CYS A 27 -10.43 -1.78 2.64
CA CYS A 27 -10.79 -0.53 3.32
C CYS A 27 -12.07 -0.68 4.18
N SER A 28 -13.05 -1.43 3.68
CA SER A 28 -14.38 -1.57 4.30
C SER A 28 -14.47 -2.70 5.34
N THR A 29 -13.47 -3.57 5.41
CA THR A 29 -13.38 -4.62 6.43
C THR A 29 -13.24 -3.98 7.81
N LYS A 30 -14.03 -4.44 8.80
CA LYS A 30 -14.15 -3.84 10.15
C LYS A 30 -12.83 -3.27 10.67
N ILE A 31 -12.84 -1.96 10.90
CA ILE A 31 -11.71 -1.15 11.42
C ILE A 31 -11.64 -1.23 12.95
N GLU A 32 -12.74 -1.60 13.61
CA GLU A 32 -12.84 -1.67 15.07
C GLU A 32 -11.77 -2.59 15.67
N GLY A 33 -10.90 -2.03 16.52
CA GLY A 33 -9.85 -2.75 17.21
C GLY A 33 -8.61 -3.07 16.38
N VAL A 34 -8.43 -2.44 15.20
CA VAL A 34 -7.17 -2.49 14.46
C VAL A 34 -6.27 -1.37 14.96
N GLU A 35 -5.15 -1.74 15.57
CA GLU A 35 -4.16 -0.80 16.09
C GLU A 35 -2.94 -0.70 15.16
N ALA A 36 -2.12 0.34 15.34
CA ALA A 36 -0.91 0.54 14.54
C ALA A 36 0.07 -0.63 14.67
N GLU A 37 0.14 -1.22 15.86
CA GLU A 37 0.97 -2.39 16.18
C GLU A 37 0.58 -3.61 15.36
N ASP A 38 -0.72 -3.84 15.15
CA ASP A 38 -1.21 -4.97 14.35
C ASP A 38 -0.78 -4.83 12.89
N LEU A 39 -0.89 -3.61 12.35
CA LEU A 39 -0.47 -3.30 10.97
C LEU A 39 1.05 -3.43 10.82
N SER A 40 1.81 -2.96 11.81
CA SER A 40 3.27 -3.07 11.81
C SER A 40 3.73 -4.52 11.88
N ALA A 41 3.09 -5.34 12.71
CA ALA A 41 3.40 -6.77 12.83
C ALA A 41 3.12 -7.50 11.51
N LEU A 42 1.95 -7.26 10.91
CA LEU A 42 1.57 -7.83 9.62
C LEU A 42 2.57 -7.46 8.51
N LEU A 43 2.91 -6.17 8.38
CA LEU A 43 3.87 -5.71 7.38
C LEU A 43 5.25 -6.33 7.58
N SER A 44 5.71 -6.40 8.83
CA SER A 44 7.02 -6.98 9.17
C SER A 44 7.08 -8.48 8.88
N GLU A 45 6.01 -9.23 9.13
CA GLU A 45 5.93 -10.65 8.83
C GLU A 45 5.99 -10.88 7.32
N TYR A 46 5.17 -10.15 6.56
CA TYR A 46 5.14 -10.26 5.10
C TYR A 46 6.47 -9.86 4.45
N MET A 47 7.11 -8.78 4.90
CA MET A 47 8.41 -8.37 4.36
C MET A 47 9.55 -9.33 4.72
N LYS A 48 9.43 -10.06 5.83
CA LYS A 48 10.36 -11.16 6.14
C LYS A 48 10.23 -12.27 5.09
N GLU A 49 9.02 -12.67 4.74
CA GLU A 49 8.78 -13.69 3.70
C GLU A 49 9.28 -13.22 2.32
N ILE A 50 9.06 -11.96 1.95
CA ILE A 50 9.57 -11.40 0.69
C ILE A 50 11.10 -11.49 0.63
N ARG A 51 11.78 -11.11 1.72
CA ARG A 51 13.25 -11.16 1.79
C ARG A 51 13.78 -12.59 1.66
N GLU A 52 13.18 -13.55 2.37
CA GLU A 52 13.53 -14.97 2.27
C GLU A 52 13.33 -15.51 0.85
N LYS A 53 12.24 -15.10 0.17
CA LYS A 53 11.99 -15.46 -1.23
C LYS A 53 13.00 -14.82 -2.19
N ALA A 54 13.39 -13.57 -1.96
CA ALA A 54 14.35 -12.84 -2.79
C ALA A 54 15.74 -13.51 -2.81
N GLU A 55 16.14 -14.18 -1.72
CA GLU A 55 17.41 -14.93 -1.65
C GLU A 55 17.52 -16.01 -2.74
N ASN A 56 16.38 -16.59 -3.14
CA ASN A 56 16.30 -17.67 -4.12
C ASN A 56 15.65 -17.24 -5.45
N ASN A 57 15.16 -15.99 -5.54
CA ASN A 57 14.50 -15.45 -6.73
C ASN A 57 15.02 -14.04 -7.05
N PRO A 58 16.13 -13.91 -7.80
CA PRO A 58 16.69 -12.62 -8.19
C PRO A 58 15.77 -11.77 -9.08
N SER A 59 14.71 -12.34 -9.64
CA SER A 59 13.71 -11.62 -10.45
C SER A 59 12.69 -10.87 -9.59
N LEU A 60 12.66 -11.12 -8.28
CA LEU A 60 11.80 -10.41 -7.35
C LEU A 60 12.37 -8.99 -7.13
N ASP A 61 11.54 -7.98 -7.36
CA ASP A 61 11.92 -6.58 -7.18
C ASP A 61 11.90 -6.17 -5.70
N LEU A 62 12.89 -6.69 -4.95
CA LEU A 62 13.05 -6.40 -3.53
C LEU A 62 13.20 -4.89 -3.26
N PRO A 63 13.95 -4.11 -4.06
CA PRO A 63 14.01 -2.66 -3.89
C PRO A 63 12.64 -1.97 -3.93
N LEU A 64 11.73 -2.39 -4.81
CA LEU A 64 10.39 -1.83 -4.86
C LEU A 64 9.55 -2.24 -3.63
N ALA A 65 9.65 -3.49 -3.18
CA ALA A 65 8.99 -3.93 -1.95
C ALA A 65 9.46 -3.16 -0.71
N GLU A 66 10.78 -2.96 -0.56
CA GLU A 66 11.35 -2.15 0.53
C GLU A 66 10.91 -0.69 0.43
N ALA A 67 10.83 -0.15 -0.78
CA ALA A 67 10.29 1.19 -0.98
C ALA A 67 8.83 1.29 -0.53
N ILE A 68 7.99 0.28 -0.77
CA ILE A 68 6.60 0.22 -0.29
C ILE A 68 6.57 0.12 1.24
N GLU A 69 7.36 -0.79 1.82
CA GLU A 69 7.47 -0.98 3.28
C GLU A 69 7.80 0.34 3.98
N ASP A 70 8.78 1.10 3.48
CA ASP A 70 9.18 2.39 4.06
C ASP A 70 8.01 3.37 4.16
N ARG A 71 7.19 3.48 3.12
CA ARG A 71 6.05 4.42 3.09
C ARG A 71 4.90 3.91 3.93
N LEU A 72 4.63 2.61 3.93
CA LEU A 72 3.62 2.02 4.82
C LEU A 72 4.02 2.21 6.29
N ASN A 73 5.28 1.99 6.66
CA ASN A 73 5.79 2.25 8.00
C ASN A 73 5.66 3.73 8.38
N PHE A 74 5.91 4.65 7.45
CA PHE A 74 5.64 6.07 7.66
C PHE A 74 4.17 6.33 7.99
N LEU A 75 3.23 5.74 7.23
CA LEU A 75 1.80 5.90 7.49
C LEU A 75 1.36 5.26 8.82
N ILE A 76 1.83 4.05 9.12
CA ILE A 76 1.53 3.31 10.36
C ILE A 76 2.07 4.07 11.58
N LYS A 77 3.27 4.64 11.50
CA LYS A 77 3.85 5.40 12.62
C LYS A 77 3.02 6.63 13.00
N ASN A 78 2.31 7.22 12.04
CA ASN A 78 1.45 8.37 12.27
C ASN A 78 -0.03 7.96 12.31
N PHE A 79 -0.34 6.67 12.48
CA PHE A 79 -1.70 6.13 12.30
C PHE A 79 -2.74 6.87 13.15
N ASP A 80 -2.41 7.19 14.41
CA ASP A 80 -3.32 7.88 15.33
C ASP A 80 -3.59 9.34 15.04
N ASP A 81 -2.78 9.96 14.18
CA ASP A 81 -2.99 11.33 13.72
C ASP A 81 -4.03 11.42 12.60
N TYR A 82 -4.46 10.29 12.04
CA TYR A 82 -5.41 10.22 10.94
C TYR A 82 -6.86 10.02 11.40
N ASP A 83 -7.80 10.59 10.65
CA ASP A 83 -9.23 10.35 10.87
C ASP A 83 -9.65 8.93 10.46
N GLN A 84 -10.88 8.53 10.78
CA GLN A 84 -11.37 7.17 10.50
C GLN A 84 -11.34 6.80 9.01
N LYS A 85 -11.60 7.76 8.11
CA LYS A 85 -11.57 7.52 6.66
C LYS A 85 -10.13 7.34 6.18
N GLN A 86 -9.22 8.15 6.69
CA GLN A 86 -7.80 8.06 6.39
C GLN A 86 -7.18 6.76 6.95
N LYS A 87 -7.52 6.39 8.19
CA LYS A 87 -7.15 5.11 8.80
C LYS A 87 -7.61 3.91 7.95
N SER A 88 -8.84 3.96 7.43
CA SER A 88 -9.38 2.94 6.51
C SER A 88 -8.51 2.76 5.26
N LEU A 89 -8.04 3.85 4.66
CA LEU A 89 -7.14 3.80 3.50
C LEU A 89 -5.78 3.18 3.83
N ILE A 90 -5.22 3.52 4.99
CA ILE A 90 -3.94 2.97 5.45
C ILE A 90 -4.06 1.46 5.68
N ILE A 91 -5.11 1.05 6.41
CA ILE A 91 -5.42 -0.38 6.62
C ILE A 91 -5.57 -1.09 5.27
N GLY A 92 -6.32 -0.48 4.34
CA GLY A 92 -6.51 -0.99 3.00
C GLY A 92 -5.19 -1.21 2.25
N ALA A 93 -4.27 -0.24 2.32
CA ALA A 93 -2.98 -0.32 1.63
C ALA A 93 -2.08 -1.41 2.23
N VAL A 94 -1.99 -1.50 3.56
CA VAL A 94 -1.20 -2.54 4.24
C VAL A 94 -1.76 -3.92 3.91
N ARG A 95 -3.08 -4.10 4.01
CA ARG A 95 -3.74 -5.38 3.72
C ARG A 95 -3.65 -5.75 2.24
N TYR A 96 -3.79 -4.79 1.33
CA TYR A 96 -3.62 -5.05 -0.09
C TYR A 96 -2.20 -5.59 -0.36
N PHE A 97 -1.17 -4.89 0.14
CA PHE A 97 0.21 -5.33 -0.04
C PHE A 97 0.49 -6.71 0.57
N ALA A 98 0.06 -6.93 1.82
CA ALA A 98 0.36 -8.15 2.57
C ALA A 98 -0.54 -9.36 2.25
N TYR A 99 -1.80 -9.15 1.83
CA TYR A 99 -2.78 -10.24 1.60
C TYR A 99 -3.24 -10.40 0.16
N ALA A 100 -3.18 -9.36 -0.69
CA ALA A 100 -3.53 -9.53 -2.11
C ALA A 100 -2.46 -10.32 -2.87
N SER A 101 -1.25 -10.39 -2.31
CA SER A 101 -0.17 -11.26 -2.78
C SER A 101 -0.29 -12.61 -2.08
N ASP A 102 -1.19 -13.49 -2.53
CA ASP A 102 -1.22 -14.86 -1.99
C ASP A 102 0.16 -15.50 -2.24
N PRO A 103 0.93 -15.82 -1.18
CA PRO A 103 2.27 -16.37 -1.33
C PRO A 103 2.30 -17.74 -2.02
N TYR A 104 1.13 -18.38 -2.22
CA TYR A 104 0.96 -19.67 -2.89
C TYR A 104 0.54 -19.58 -4.35
N SER A 105 0.26 -18.38 -4.88
CA SER A 105 0.00 -18.21 -6.31
C SER A 105 1.32 -17.90 -7.03
N GLU A 106 1.90 -18.91 -7.68
CA GLU A 106 3.16 -18.77 -8.45
C GLU A 106 3.04 -17.73 -9.59
N GLU A 107 1.81 -17.42 -10.01
CA GLU A 107 1.50 -16.48 -11.10
C GLU A 107 1.44 -15.00 -10.66
N GLU A 108 1.03 -14.66 -9.43
CA GLU A 108 0.97 -13.25 -8.97
C GLU A 108 2.34 -12.72 -8.53
N PHE A 109 3.22 -13.58 -7.98
CA PHE A 109 4.60 -13.17 -7.68
C PHE A 109 5.39 -12.81 -8.95
N ALA A 110 4.96 -13.30 -10.12
CA ALA A 110 5.57 -12.96 -11.40
C ALA A 110 5.15 -11.57 -11.93
N THR A 111 4.06 -10.97 -11.44
CA THR A 111 3.56 -9.66 -11.93
C THR A 111 4.16 -8.45 -11.20
N GLY A 112 4.91 -8.68 -10.12
CA GLY A 112 5.71 -7.66 -9.42
C GLY A 112 4.89 -6.66 -8.58
N PHE A 113 5.58 -5.92 -7.69
CA PHE A 113 4.95 -4.99 -6.72
C PHE A 113 4.42 -3.68 -7.32
N PHE A 114 4.24 -3.63 -8.63
CA PHE A 114 3.91 -2.40 -9.34
C PHE A 114 2.49 -1.91 -9.01
N ASP A 115 1.55 -2.83 -8.86
CA ASP A 115 0.17 -2.49 -8.51
C ASP A 115 0.05 -2.09 -7.03
N ASP A 116 0.81 -2.71 -6.13
CA ASP A 116 0.93 -2.28 -4.74
C ASP A 116 1.44 -0.85 -4.63
N ALA A 117 2.50 -0.52 -5.39
CA ALA A 117 3.05 0.83 -5.41
C ALA A 117 2.04 1.86 -5.97
N LYS A 118 1.19 1.49 -6.95
CA LYS A 118 0.10 2.36 -7.42
C LYS A 118 -0.97 2.59 -6.35
N VAL A 119 -1.38 1.53 -5.65
CA VAL A 119 -2.36 1.61 -4.55
C VAL A 119 -1.81 2.50 -3.44
N LEU A 120 -0.55 2.30 -3.05
CA LEU A 120 0.10 3.13 -2.06
C LEU A 120 0.23 4.59 -2.51
N ASN A 121 0.61 4.85 -3.77
CA ASN A 121 0.68 6.22 -4.31
C ASN A 121 -0.69 6.92 -4.28
N TYR A 122 -1.77 6.19 -4.57
CA TYR A 122 -3.14 6.69 -4.41
C TYR A 122 -3.43 7.09 -2.95
N VAL A 123 -3.09 6.22 -2.00
CA VAL A 123 -3.32 6.50 -0.57
C VAL A 123 -2.49 7.70 -0.13
N LEU A 124 -1.21 7.77 -0.51
CA LEU A 124 -0.34 8.91 -0.21
C LEU A 124 -0.91 10.22 -0.78
N GLU A 125 -1.46 10.22 -2.00
CA GLU A 125 -2.12 11.40 -2.55
C GLU A 125 -3.36 11.80 -1.73
N GLU A 126 -4.26 10.87 -1.43
CA GLU A 126 -5.50 11.15 -0.68
C GLU A 126 -5.20 11.62 0.76
N LEU A 127 -4.06 11.22 1.33
CA LEU A 127 -3.56 11.68 2.63
C LEU A 127 -2.71 12.97 2.56
N GLY A 128 -2.41 13.47 1.36
CA GLY A 128 -1.66 14.72 1.15
C GLY A 128 -0.12 14.57 1.16
N HIS A 129 0.41 13.36 1.12
CA HIS A 129 1.84 13.02 1.18
C HIS A 129 2.47 12.86 -0.21
N LEU A 130 2.25 13.83 -1.11
CA LEU A 130 2.67 13.77 -2.53
C LEU A 130 4.18 13.66 -2.75
N ASP A 131 4.99 14.14 -1.80
CA ASP A 131 6.45 14.09 -1.90
C ASP A 131 7.02 12.73 -1.45
N SER A 132 6.18 11.86 -0.90
CA SER A 132 6.53 10.50 -0.45
C SER A 132 6.18 9.41 -1.48
N CYS A 133 5.53 9.77 -2.60
CA CYS A 133 5.16 8.83 -3.65
C CYS A 133 6.37 8.11 -4.25
N ILE A 134 6.18 6.83 -4.60
CA ILE A 134 7.16 5.98 -5.26
C ILE A 134 7.20 6.33 -6.75
N ASP A 135 8.40 6.56 -7.29
CA ASP A 135 8.59 6.76 -8.73
C ASP A 135 8.56 5.40 -9.45
N LEU A 136 7.73 5.31 -10.49
CA LEU A 136 7.42 4.09 -11.23
C LEU A 136 7.96 4.13 -12.67
N ARG A 137 8.98 4.96 -12.92
CA ARG A 137 9.57 5.21 -14.23
C ARG A 137 10.50 4.10 -14.72
#